data_AF-A0A853N7X8-F1
#
_entry.id   AF-A0A853N7X8-F1
#
_cell.length_a   1.000
_cell.length_b   1.000
_cell.length_c   1.000
_cell.angle_alpha   90.00
_cell.angle_beta   90.00
_cell.angle_gamma   90.00
#
_symmetry.space_group_name_H-M   'P 1'
#
loop_
_entity.id
_entity.type
_entity.pdbx_description
1 polymer ?
#
loop_
_entity_poly.entity_id
_entity_poly.type
_entity_poly.pdbx_seq_one_letter_code
_entity_poly.pdbx_strand_id
1 'polypeptide(L)'
;MNNEYHILSKSIFSQFPFQQTPKPIVPVEPDLLLEMTFSPKLFIINDIAEKVENLVQHGVEWLDARIDCSPSQPSDEQIKVFENFRMPYIHQTYRLTNEEKQYGKLNWLDFNSVDLDFSRLNNIPLEERLIFKLEEDFGYVFIHESVIELLKKHVKDVWVRDV
;
A
#
# COMPACT_ATOMS: atom_id res chain seq x y z
N MET A 1 15.55 12.59 -8.64
CA MET A 1 14.11 12.55 -8.34
C MET A 1 13.46 11.20 -8.64
N ASN A 2 13.91 10.39 -9.62
CA ASN A 2 13.31 9.06 -9.90
C ASN A 2 13.43 7.98 -8.79
N ASN A 3 14.16 8.23 -7.69
CA ASN A 3 14.42 7.23 -6.64
C ASN A 3 13.71 7.52 -5.31
N GLU A 4 12.76 8.47 -5.27
CA GLU A 4 12.14 8.89 -4.01
C GLU A 4 10.87 8.09 -3.65
N TYR A 5 10.32 7.33 -4.60
CA TYR A 5 9.04 6.65 -4.43
C TYR A 5 9.15 5.15 -4.68
N HIS A 6 8.55 4.38 -3.78
CA HIS A 6 8.31 2.95 -3.93
C HIS A 6 6.90 2.72 -4.41
N ILE A 7 6.73 1.77 -5.32
CA ILE A 7 5.45 1.53 -5.97
C ILE A 7 4.86 0.23 -5.44
N LEU A 8 3.72 0.33 -4.77
CA LEU A 8 2.91 -0.81 -4.39
C LEU A 8 1.86 -1.07 -5.47
N SER A 9 2.02 -2.17 -6.19
CA SER A 9 1.08 -2.65 -7.21
C SER A 9 1.20 -4.16 -7.36
N LYS A 10 0.10 -4.82 -7.75
CA LYS A 10 0.08 -6.26 -8.00
C LYS A 10 0.97 -6.65 -9.19
N SER A 11 1.11 -5.79 -10.20
CA SER A 11 1.92 -6.08 -11.40
C SER A 11 3.43 -6.12 -11.13
N ILE A 12 3.91 -5.33 -10.18
CA ILE A 12 5.34 -5.11 -9.90
C ILE A 12 5.68 -5.32 -8.43
N PHE A 13 4.88 -6.13 -7.71
CA PHE A 13 5.03 -6.34 -6.28
C PHE A 13 6.41 -6.85 -5.86
N SER A 14 7.09 -7.60 -6.75
CA SER A 14 8.45 -8.09 -6.51
C SER A 14 9.49 -6.98 -6.33
N GLN A 15 9.18 -5.74 -6.74
CA GLN A 15 10.04 -4.57 -6.59
C GLN A 15 9.76 -3.79 -5.30
N PHE A 16 8.67 -4.09 -4.60
CA PHE A 16 8.28 -3.41 -3.37
C PHE A 16 9.20 -3.84 -2.20
N PRO A 17 9.63 -2.95 -1.28
CA PRO A 17 10.60 -3.29 -0.24
C PRO A 17 10.06 -4.24 0.85
N PHE A 18 8.74 -4.34 1.01
CA PHE A 18 8.13 -5.27 1.97
C PHE A 18 7.61 -6.52 1.25
N GLN A 19 8.22 -7.65 1.56
CA GLN A 19 7.86 -8.96 1.00
C GLN A 19 7.31 -9.87 2.10
N GLN A 20 6.55 -10.90 1.71
CA GLN A 20 5.99 -11.89 2.63
C GLN A 20 7.09 -12.48 3.53
N THR A 21 6.89 -12.38 4.85
CA THR A 21 7.76 -13.02 5.84
C THR A 21 7.42 -14.50 6.01
N PRO A 22 8.36 -15.33 6.49
CA PRO A 22 8.06 -16.72 6.83
C PRO A 22 6.92 -16.81 7.85
N LYS A 23 5.95 -17.71 7.62
CA LYS A 23 4.83 -17.89 8.54
C LYS A 23 5.34 -18.21 9.95
N PRO A 24 4.90 -17.47 10.98
CA PRO A 24 5.36 -17.70 12.34
C PRO A 24 4.83 -19.04 12.86
N ILE A 25 5.62 -19.67 13.75
CA ILE A 25 5.25 -20.95 14.41
C ILE A 25 4.06 -20.73 15.36
N VAL A 26 3.97 -19.53 15.95
CA VAL A 26 2.84 -19.08 16.77
C VAL A 26 2.00 -18.12 15.94
N PRO A 27 0.67 -18.30 15.84
CA PRO A 27 -0.19 -17.36 15.13
C PRO A 27 -0.21 -16.03 15.88
N VAL A 28 0.51 -15.05 15.33
CA VAL A 28 0.52 -13.66 15.77
C VAL A 28 0.03 -12.78 14.63
N GLU A 29 -0.53 -11.62 14.98
CA GLU A 29 -0.89 -10.58 14.02
C GLU A 29 0.36 -10.05 13.32
N PRO A 30 0.35 -9.84 11.98
CA PRO A 30 1.46 -9.20 11.30
C PRO A 30 1.55 -7.73 11.65
N ASP A 31 2.75 -7.16 11.59
CA ASP A 31 2.95 -5.72 11.73
C ASP A 31 2.37 -4.95 10.53
N LEU A 32 2.44 -5.57 9.34
CA LEU A 32 1.96 -5.02 8.08
C LEU A 32 1.26 -6.11 7.26
N LEU A 33 0.01 -5.87 6.87
CA LEU A 33 -0.69 -6.68 5.88
C LEU A 33 -0.89 -5.90 4.59
N LEU A 34 -0.39 -6.47 3.50
CA LEU A 34 -0.55 -5.95 2.14
C LEU A 34 -1.64 -6.76 1.43
N GLU A 35 -2.73 -6.08 1.08
CA GLU A 35 -3.80 -6.66 0.28
C GLU A 35 -3.63 -6.27 -1.19
N MET A 36 -3.24 -7.23 -2.01
CA MET A 36 -2.95 -7.05 -3.43
C MET A 36 -4.23 -7.19 -4.28
N THR A 37 -5.18 -6.27 -4.09
CA THR A 37 -6.36 -6.15 -4.96
C THR A 37 -6.09 -5.25 -6.17
N PHE A 38 -7.12 -4.95 -6.96
CA PHE A 38 -7.06 -3.95 -8.04
C PHE A 38 -6.60 -2.57 -7.55
N SER A 39 -6.84 -2.22 -6.28
CA SER A 39 -6.28 -1.02 -5.63
C SER A 39 -5.64 -1.48 -4.33
N PRO A 40 -4.32 -1.73 -4.30
CA PRO A 40 -3.64 -2.27 -3.14
C PRO A 40 -3.94 -1.49 -1.85
N LYS A 41 -4.05 -2.21 -0.74
CA LYS A 41 -4.29 -1.63 0.59
C LYS A 41 -3.19 -2.03 1.55
N LEU A 42 -2.87 -1.10 2.46
CA LEU A 42 -1.95 -1.32 3.57
C LEU A 42 -2.76 -1.35 4.85
N PHE A 43 -2.59 -2.40 5.63
CA PHE A 43 -3.11 -2.47 6.98
C PHE A 43 -1.92 -2.55 7.93
N ILE A 44 -1.83 -1.58 8.84
CA ILE A 44 -0.69 -1.40 9.74
C ILE A 44 -1.20 -1.61 11.16
N ILE A 45 -0.50 -2.42 11.95
CA ILE A 45 -0.87 -2.62 13.36
C ILE A 45 -0.83 -1.27 14.11
N ASN A 46 -1.77 -1.07 15.04
CA ASN A 46 -2.09 0.26 15.56
C ASN A 46 -0.88 1.04 16.11
N ASP A 47 0.02 0.39 16.86
CA ASP A 47 1.18 1.06 17.47
C ASP A 47 2.19 1.58 16.43
N ILE A 48 2.27 0.94 15.26
CA ILE A 48 3.08 1.41 14.13
C ILE A 48 2.29 2.46 13.35
N ALA A 49 0.99 2.24 13.14
CA ALA A 49 0.11 3.15 12.40
C ALA A 49 0.11 4.57 13.01
N GLU A 50 0.03 4.68 14.34
CA GLU A 50 0.11 5.98 15.04
C GLU A 50 1.40 6.75 14.70
N LYS A 51 2.53 6.05 14.54
CA LYS A 51 3.80 6.68 14.15
C LYS A 51 3.76 7.17 12.70
N VAL A 52 3.17 6.38 11.80
CA VAL A 52 3.05 6.69 10.38
C VAL A 52 2.04 7.83 10.15
N GLU A 53 0.93 7.85 10.88
CA GLU A 53 -0.08 8.92 10.82
C GLU A 53 0.48 10.28 11.20
N ASN A 54 1.38 10.34 12.21
CA ASN A 54 2.08 11.57 12.55
C ASN A 54 2.92 12.14 11.39
N LEU A 55 3.36 11.29 10.47
CA LEU A 55 4.10 11.69 9.27
C LEU A 55 3.17 11.94 8.07
N VAL A 56 2.18 11.05 7.85
CA VAL A 56 1.27 11.06 6.70
C VAL A 56 -0.10 11.56 7.13
N GLN A 57 -0.23 12.88 7.18
CA GLN A 57 -1.46 13.57 7.59
C GLN A 57 -2.33 14.02 6.39
N HIS A 58 -1.74 14.11 5.20
CA HIS A 58 -2.39 14.62 4.01
C HIS A 58 -2.67 13.49 3.02
N GLY A 59 -3.75 13.65 2.25
CA GLY A 59 -4.09 12.76 1.15
C GLY A 59 -4.63 11.38 1.54
N VAL A 60 -4.80 11.15 2.84
CA VAL A 60 -5.30 9.91 3.43
C VAL A 60 -6.33 10.19 4.51
N GLU A 61 -7.25 9.28 4.70
CA GLU A 61 -8.09 9.16 5.89
C GLU A 61 -7.68 7.91 6.67
N TRP A 62 -7.37 8.02 7.95
CA TRP A 62 -6.95 6.88 8.76
C TRP A 62 -8.14 6.16 9.37
N LEU A 63 -8.39 4.93 8.92
CA LEU A 63 -9.54 4.14 9.33
C LEU A 63 -9.11 2.99 10.24
N ASP A 64 -9.85 2.76 11.32
CA ASP A 64 -9.75 1.53 12.09
C ASP A 64 -10.26 0.36 11.25
N ALA A 65 -9.49 -0.72 11.20
CA ALA A 65 -9.73 -1.83 10.29
C ALA A 65 -9.86 -3.14 11.05
N ARG A 66 -10.98 -3.82 10.80
CA ARG A 66 -11.22 -5.22 11.19
C ARG A 66 -10.94 -6.12 10.00
N ILE A 67 -10.01 -7.04 10.16
CA ILE A 67 -9.48 -7.86 9.08
C ILE A 67 -9.83 -9.31 9.34
N ASP A 68 -10.67 -9.87 8.48
CA ASP A 68 -10.94 -11.30 8.45
C ASP A 68 -9.87 -12.01 7.59
N CYS A 69 -9.12 -12.88 8.24
CA CYS A 69 -8.09 -13.75 7.66
C CYS A 69 -8.51 -15.23 7.67
N SER A 70 -9.80 -15.50 7.85
CA SER A 70 -10.34 -16.86 7.86
C SER A 70 -10.31 -17.47 6.45
N PRO A 71 -10.14 -18.81 6.33
CA PRO A 71 -10.33 -19.47 5.05
C PRO A 71 -11.78 -19.34 4.56
N SER A 72 -12.02 -19.57 3.26
CA SER A 72 -13.38 -19.64 2.71
C SER A 72 -14.19 -20.72 3.43
N GLN A 73 -15.33 -20.33 4.02
CA GLN A 73 -16.18 -21.17 4.88
C GLN A 73 -15.44 -21.72 6.11
N PRO A 74 -15.05 -20.86 7.06
CA PRO A 74 -14.33 -21.30 8.25
C PRO A 74 -15.26 -22.03 9.23
N SER A 75 -14.72 -23.01 9.96
CA SER A 75 -15.31 -23.43 11.23
C SER A 75 -15.05 -22.38 12.32
N ASP A 76 -15.77 -22.43 13.45
CA ASP A 76 -15.61 -21.47 14.55
C ASP A 76 -14.16 -21.36 15.06
N GLU A 77 -13.43 -22.49 15.09
CA GLU A 77 -12.02 -22.57 15.50
C GLU A 77 -11.05 -22.00 14.45
N GLN A 78 -11.51 -21.79 13.21
CA GLN A 78 -10.73 -21.24 12.10
C GLN A 78 -10.98 -19.75 11.87
N ILE A 79 -11.93 -19.15 12.60
CA ILE A 79 -12.21 -17.72 12.53
C ILE A 79 -10.98 -16.96 13.05
N LYS A 80 -10.34 -16.22 12.16
CA LYS A 80 -9.16 -15.40 12.45
C LYS A 80 -9.47 -13.96 12.08
N VAL A 81 -10.01 -13.22 13.04
CA VAL A 81 -10.31 -11.81 12.86
C VAL A 81 -9.37 -10.99 13.74
N PHE A 82 -8.70 -10.03 13.11
CA PHE A 82 -7.81 -9.10 13.79
C PHE A 82 -8.41 -7.70 13.77
N GLU A 83 -8.42 -7.04 14.92
CA GLU A 83 -9.11 -5.75 15.11
C GLU A 83 -8.15 -4.60 15.40
N ASN A 84 -6.86 -4.90 15.60
CA ASN A 84 -5.84 -3.93 15.98
C ASN A 84 -5.08 -3.35 14.77
N PHE A 85 -5.78 -3.12 13.66
CA PHE A 85 -5.20 -2.54 12.45
C PHE A 85 -5.78 -1.18 12.15
N ARG A 86 -4.95 -0.33 11.52
CA ARG A 86 -5.40 0.90 10.87
C ARG A 86 -4.96 0.92 9.42
N MET A 87 -5.78 1.52 8.58
CA MET A 87 -5.58 1.61 7.14
C MET A 87 -5.54 3.08 6.74
N PRO A 88 -4.46 3.56 6.09
CA PRO A 88 -4.49 4.83 5.38
C PRO A 88 -5.36 4.66 4.13
N TYR A 89 -6.61 5.14 4.18
CA TYR A 89 -7.49 5.22 3.02
C TYR A 89 -7.01 6.35 2.12
N ILE A 90 -6.24 6.00 1.10
CA ILE A 90 -5.63 6.96 0.18
C ILE A 90 -6.67 7.46 -0.83
N HIS A 91 -6.98 8.76 -0.73
CA HIS A 91 -7.85 9.47 -1.66
C HIS A 91 -7.08 10.45 -2.55
N GLN A 92 -5.85 10.83 -2.19
CA GLN A 92 -5.02 11.69 -3.02
C GLN A 92 -4.56 10.96 -4.29
N THR A 93 -4.72 11.64 -5.41
CA THR A 93 -4.27 11.18 -6.72
C THR A 93 -3.41 12.25 -7.36
N TYR A 94 -2.44 11.83 -8.18
CA TYR A 94 -1.71 12.72 -9.07
C TYR A 94 -1.59 12.11 -10.46
N ARG A 95 -1.69 12.99 -11.45
CA ARG A 95 -1.48 12.66 -12.86
C ARG A 95 0.00 12.76 -13.21
N LEU A 96 0.63 11.62 -13.50
CA LEU A 96 2.07 11.55 -13.82
C LEU A 96 2.35 11.25 -15.29
N THR A 97 1.34 10.98 -16.09
CA THR A 97 1.48 10.72 -17.53
C THR A 97 0.28 11.29 -18.30
N ASN A 98 0.33 11.20 -19.62
CA ASN A 98 -0.82 11.44 -20.49
C ASN A 98 -1.33 10.14 -21.14
N GLU A 99 -0.69 9.01 -20.84
CA GLU A 99 -1.11 7.71 -21.35
C GLU A 99 -2.40 7.24 -20.68
N GLU A 100 -3.32 6.70 -21.48
CA GLU A 100 -4.58 6.14 -21.01
C GLU A 100 -4.46 4.61 -20.82
N LYS A 101 -5.33 4.03 -19.99
CA LYS A 101 -5.40 2.57 -19.81
C LYS A 101 -5.63 1.87 -21.16
N GLN A 102 -4.89 0.78 -21.42
CA GLN A 102 -5.04 0.01 -22.66
C GLN A 102 -6.47 -0.54 -22.81
N TYR A 103 -7.18 -0.11 -23.85
CA TYR A 103 -8.55 -0.54 -24.12
C TYR A 103 -8.63 -2.06 -24.39
N GLY A 104 -9.41 -2.80 -23.61
CA GLY A 104 -9.76 -4.21 -23.89
C GLY A 104 -8.95 -5.29 -23.15
N LYS A 105 -8.01 -4.93 -22.27
CA LYS A 105 -7.41 -5.86 -21.28
C LYS A 105 -7.94 -5.52 -19.88
N LEU A 106 -7.62 -6.32 -18.86
CA LEU A 106 -7.77 -5.93 -17.45
C LEU A 106 -6.72 -4.85 -17.11
N ASN A 107 -6.87 -3.70 -17.78
CA ASN A 107 -6.69 -2.29 -17.42
C ASN A 107 -5.66 -1.91 -16.36
N TRP A 108 -4.41 -2.35 -16.53
CA TRP A 108 -3.27 -1.69 -15.88
C TRP A 108 -2.43 -0.93 -16.90
N LEU A 109 -1.90 0.22 -16.50
CA LEU A 109 -0.80 0.84 -17.23
C LEU A 109 0.41 -0.11 -17.20
N ASP A 110 1.04 -0.34 -18.35
CA ASP A 110 2.28 -1.11 -18.40
C ASP A 110 3.45 -0.21 -18.01
N PHE A 111 3.91 -0.35 -16.77
CA PHE A 111 5.01 0.44 -16.23
C PHE A 111 6.35 0.23 -16.94
N ASN A 112 6.48 -0.82 -17.76
CA ASN A 112 7.68 -0.99 -18.59
C ASN A 112 7.65 -0.12 -19.86
N SER A 113 6.47 0.41 -20.23
CA SER A 113 6.30 1.24 -21.43
C SER A 113 5.93 2.69 -21.13
N VAL A 114 5.46 2.99 -19.91
CA VAL A 114 4.99 4.32 -19.51
C VAL A 114 6.12 5.08 -18.82
N ASP A 115 6.44 6.27 -19.34
CA ASP A 115 7.31 7.22 -18.65
C ASP A 115 6.48 8.09 -17.69
N LEU A 116 6.88 8.11 -16.41
CA LEU A 116 6.26 8.95 -15.39
C LEU A 116 7.01 10.26 -15.22
N ASP A 117 6.27 11.36 -15.35
CA ASP A 117 6.76 12.72 -15.19
C ASP A 117 6.55 13.21 -13.75
N PHE A 118 7.49 12.89 -12.87
CA PHE A 118 7.51 13.36 -11.48
C PHE A 118 7.73 14.87 -11.36
N SER A 119 8.13 15.58 -12.42
CA SER A 119 8.28 17.04 -12.36
C SER A 119 6.95 17.76 -12.13
N ARG A 120 5.83 17.08 -12.44
CA ARG A 120 4.47 17.52 -12.13
C ARG A 120 4.20 17.68 -10.63
N LEU A 121 5.02 17.04 -9.79
CA LEU A 121 4.92 17.12 -8.33
C LEU A 121 5.79 18.24 -7.72
N ASN A 122 6.61 18.94 -8.52
CA ASN A 122 7.59 19.90 -7.99
C ASN A 122 6.96 21.08 -7.23
N ASN A 123 5.74 21.46 -7.60
CA ASN A 123 5.00 22.55 -6.94
C ASN A 123 4.10 22.06 -5.79
N ILE A 124 4.08 20.76 -5.52
CA ILE A 124 3.30 20.15 -4.46
C ILE A 124 4.21 19.91 -3.26
N PRO A 125 3.87 20.45 -2.07
CA PRO A 125 4.62 20.22 -0.85
C PRO A 125 4.80 18.72 -0.56
N LEU A 126 5.96 18.33 -0.04
CA LEU A 126 6.30 16.90 0.14
C LEU A 126 5.28 16.19 1.04
N GLU A 127 4.84 16.87 2.09
CA GLU A 127 3.84 16.42 3.05
C GLU A 127 2.51 16.01 2.40
N GLU A 128 2.12 16.62 1.28
CA GLU A 128 0.90 16.30 0.52
C GLU A 128 1.06 15.10 -0.41
N ARG A 129 2.30 14.73 -0.72
CA ARG A 129 2.65 13.66 -1.68
C ARG A 129 3.47 12.54 -1.06
N LEU A 130 3.32 12.29 0.23
CA LEU A 130 3.99 11.18 0.92
C LEU A 130 3.40 9.82 0.52
N ILE A 131 2.09 9.74 0.35
CA ILE A 131 1.38 8.58 -0.19
C ILE A 131 0.28 9.06 -1.13
N PHE A 132 0.22 8.53 -2.34
CA PHE A 132 -0.83 8.86 -3.31
C PHE A 132 -1.05 7.73 -4.32
N LYS A 133 -2.17 7.79 -5.04
CA LYS A 133 -2.48 6.88 -6.16
C LYS A 133 -2.21 7.54 -7.51
N LEU A 134 -1.87 6.74 -8.51
CA LEU A 134 -1.85 7.22 -9.89
C LEU A 134 -3.27 7.56 -10.33
N GLU A 135 -3.50 8.78 -10.80
CA GLU A 135 -4.83 9.20 -11.28
C GLU A 135 -5.29 8.34 -12.48
N GLU A 136 -4.34 8.04 -13.37
CA GLU A 136 -4.55 7.25 -14.57
C GLU A 136 -4.80 5.78 -14.23
N ASP A 137 -4.33 5.29 -13.08
CA ASP A 137 -4.52 3.91 -12.64
C ASP A 137 -4.37 3.65 -11.13
N PHE A 138 -5.49 3.57 -10.42
CA PHE A 138 -5.55 3.31 -8.98
C PHE A 138 -4.92 2.00 -8.49
N GLY A 139 -4.52 1.10 -9.40
CA GLY A 139 -3.70 -0.07 -9.05
C GLY A 139 -2.27 0.24 -8.65
N TYR A 140 -1.81 1.48 -8.86
CA TYR A 140 -0.49 1.94 -8.47
C TYR A 140 -0.58 2.93 -7.31
N VAL A 141 0.00 2.53 -6.17
CA VAL A 141 0.17 3.37 -5.00
C VAL A 141 1.64 3.76 -4.88
N PHE A 142 1.92 5.06 -4.83
CA PHE A 142 3.26 5.60 -4.63
C PHE A 142 3.45 5.94 -3.15
N ILE A 143 4.55 5.47 -2.58
CA ILE A 143 4.91 5.67 -1.18
C ILE A 143 6.31 6.26 -1.13
N HIS A 144 6.44 7.46 -0.59
CA HIS A 144 7.71 8.15 -0.48
C HIS A 144 8.68 7.40 0.44
N GLU A 145 9.98 7.46 0.15
CA GLU A 145 11.05 6.79 0.90
C GLU A 145 11.00 7.09 2.40
N SER A 146 10.62 8.30 2.81
CA SER A 146 10.51 8.64 4.24
C SER A 146 9.48 7.79 4.99
N VAL A 147 8.38 7.42 4.33
CA VAL A 147 7.36 6.53 4.89
C VAL A 147 7.88 5.10 4.93
N ILE A 148 8.56 4.66 3.87
CA ILE A 148 9.19 3.33 3.79
C ILE A 148 10.24 3.14 4.89
N GLU A 149 11.12 4.11 5.09
CA GLU A 149 12.16 4.08 6.12
C GLU A 149 11.57 4.11 7.54
N LEU A 150 10.44 4.80 7.74
CA LEU A 150 9.72 4.74 9.01
C LEU A 150 9.13 3.34 9.24
N LEU A 151 8.47 2.77 8.23
CA LEU A 151 7.92 1.41 8.30
C LEU A 151 9.02 0.38 8.57
N LYS A 152 10.17 0.44 7.87
CA LYS A 152 11.29 -0.51 8.04
C LYS A 152 11.86 -0.54 9.47
N LYS A 153 11.75 0.56 10.22
CA LYS A 153 12.21 0.62 11.63
C LYS A 153 11.33 -0.18 12.58
N HIS A 154 10.08 -0.41 12.22
CA HIS A 154 9.06 -0.94 13.12
C HIS A 154 8.45 -2.26 12.64
N VAL A 155 8.25 -2.42 11.33
CA VAL A 155 7.68 -3.61 10.70
C VAL A 155 8.72 -4.73 10.65
N LYS A 156 8.38 -5.87 11.24
CA LYS A 156 9.18 -7.10 11.26
C LYS A 156 8.46 -8.26 10.60
N ASP A 157 7.14 -8.34 10.75
CA ASP A 157 6.30 -9.36 10.13
C ASP A 157 5.38 -8.76 9.06
N VAL A 158 5.43 -9.32 7.85
CA VAL A 158 4.67 -8.84 6.69
C VAL A 158 3.86 -9.96 6.12
N TRP A 159 2.55 -9.80 6.09
CA TRP A 159 1.66 -10.70 5.37
C TRP A 159 1.25 -10.08 4.04
N VAL A 160 1.14 -10.90 3.02
CA VAL A 160 0.70 -10.54 1.67
C VAL A 160 -0.48 -11.43 1.32
N ARG A 161 -1.62 -10.84 1.00
CA ARG A 161 -2.78 -11.57 0.49
C ARG A 161 -3.10 -11.15 -0.93
N ASP A 162 -3.32 -12.15 -1.77
CA ASP A 162 -3.93 -11.97 -3.08
C ASP A 162 -5.42 -12.31 -2.94
N VAL A 163 -6.30 -11.36 -3.26
CA VAL A 163 -7.76 -11.44 -3.08
C VAL A 163 -8.45 -11.40 -4.44
#